data_AF-A0A933E4R4-F1
#
_entry.id   AF-A0A933E4R4-F1
#
_cell.length_a   1.000
_cell.length_b   1.000
_cell.length_c   1.000
_cell.angle_alpha   90.00
_cell.angle_beta   90.00
_cell.angle_gamma   90.00
#
_symmetry.space_group_name_H-M   'P 1'
#
loop_
_entity.id
_entity.type
_entity.pdbx_description
1 polymer ?
#
loop_
_entity_poly.entity_id
_entity_poly.type
_entity_poly.pdbx_seq_one_letter_code
_entity_poly.pdbx_strand_id
1 'polypeptide(L)' 'MVLLKSVLMNNYQDGKESVIVIDEAHTIEDEHVFEEIRLLLNFQLPDRFLATILLLGQPELTSMVKASKQLDQRIAIR' A
#
# COMPACT_ATOMS: atom_id res chain seq x y z
N MET A 1 -10.47 0.67 8.26
CA MET A 1 -10.06 1.71 7.28
C MET A 1 -10.30 3.16 7.73
N VAL A 2 -11.44 3.53 8.35
CA VAL A 2 -11.75 4.95 8.68
C VAL A 2 -10.68 5.60 9.56
N LEU A 3 -10.21 4.92 10.61
CA LEU A 3 -9.18 5.44 11.50
C LEU A 3 -7.86 5.72 10.79
N LEU A 4 -7.38 4.77 9.97
CA LEU A 4 -6.12 4.93 9.24
C LEU A 4 -6.19 6.11 8.27
N LYS A 5 -7.31 6.27 7.54
CA LYS A 5 -7.51 7.43 6.66
C LYS A 5 -7.42 8.74 7.41
N SER A 6 -8.04 8.85 8.58
CA SER A 6 -7.96 10.04 9.43
C SER A 6 -6.52 10.33 9.87
N VAL A 7 -5.76 9.31 10.28
CA VAL A 7 -4.34 9.47 10.65
C VAL A 7 -3.50 9.96 9.47
N LEU A 8 -3.66 9.35 8.28
CA LEU A 8 -2.94 9.77 7.07
C LEU A 8 -3.28 11.21 6.67
N MET A 9 -4.54 11.61 6.81
CA MET A 9 -4.97 12.97 6.53
C MET A 9 -4.40 13.98 7.52
N ASN A 10 -4.36 13.65 8.81
CA ASN A 10 -3.76 14.50 9.83
C ASN A 10 -2.25 14.65 9.59
N ASN A 11 -1.54 13.57 9.25
CA ASN A 11 -0.13 13.65 8.88
C ASN A 11 0.08 14.57 7.67
N TYR A 12 -0.76 14.46 6.65
CA TYR A 12 -0.73 15.36 5.50
C TYR A 12 -0.95 16.84 5.90
N GLN A 13 -1.95 17.11 6.75
CA GLN A 13 -2.22 18.46 7.26
C GLN A 13 -1.05 19.04 8.06
N ASP A 14 -0.31 18.18 8.76
CA ASP A 14 0.91 18.52 9.48
C ASP A 14 2.15 18.65 8.56
N GLY A 15 2.00 18.48 7.25
CA GLY A 15 3.10 18.51 6.28
C GLY A 15 4.04 17.30 6.35
N LYS A 16 3.61 16.21 6.99
CA LYS A 16 4.37 14.97 7.15
C LYS A 16 4.07 13.99 6.01
N GLU A 17 5.08 13.22 5.65
CA GLU A 17 4.92 12.08 4.74
C GLU A 17 4.62 10.81 5.53
N SER A 18 3.70 9.99 5.02
CA SER A 18 3.37 8.71 5.64
C SER A 18 3.90 7.56 4.79
N VAL A 19 4.65 6.66 5.42
CA VAL A 19 5.13 5.43 4.81
C VAL A 19 4.57 4.25 5.60
N ILE A 20 3.93 3.32 4.91
CA ILE A 20 3.43 2.07 5.46
C ILE A 20 4.37 0.96 4.98
N VAL A 21 5.04 0.31 5.92
CA VAL A 21 5.94 -0.81 5.63
C VAL A 21 5.25 -2.10 6.06
N ILE A 22 5.14 -3.05 5.13
CA ILE A 22 4.64 -4.40 5.39
C ILE A 22 5.83 -5.34 5.25
N ASP A 23 6.37 -5.74 6.40
CA ASP A 23 7.43 -6.74 6.45
C ASP A 23 6.86 -8.14 6.26
N GLU A 24 7.68 -9.06 5.77
CA GLU A 24 7.29 -10.45 5.52
C GLU A 24 6.03 -10.59 4.64
N ALA A 25 5.77 -9.66 3.72
CA ALA A 25 4.51 -9.61 2.94
C ALA A 25 4.25 -10.86 2.06
N HIS A 26 5.27 -11.71 1.86
CA HIS A 26 5.11 -13.02 1.21
C HIS A 26 4.33 -14.03 2.09
N THR A 27 4.18 -13.79 3.38
CA THR A 27 3.37 -14.62 4.28
C THR A 27 1.87 -14.32 4.17
N ILE A 28 1.48 -13.36 3.32
CA ILE A 28 0.06 -13.05 3.07
C ILE A 28 -0.52 -14.15 2.19
N GLU A 29 -1.19 -15.12 2.82
CA GLU A 29 -1.83 -16.24 2.12
C GLU A 29 -3.18 -15.85 1.49
N ASP A 30 -3.88 -14.87 2.07
CA ASP A 30 -5.18 -14.41 1.58
C ASP A 30 -5.03 -13.28 0.55
N GLU A 31 -5.37 -13.57 -0.71
CA GLU A 31 -5.33 -12.59 -1.80
C GLU A 31 -6.20 -11.35 -1.54
N HIS A 32 -7.25 -11.45 -0.71
CA HIS A 32 -8.09 -10.29 -0.36
C HIS A 32 -7.31 -9.19 0.38
N VAL A 33 -6.23 -9.54 1.08
CA VAL A 33 -5.36 -8.57 1.75
C VAL A 33 -4.64 -7.69 0.74
N PHE A 34 -4.21 -8.24 -0.40
CA PHE A 34 -3.62 -7.44 -1.48
C PHE A 34 -4.64 -6.46 -2.10
N GLU A 35 -5.91 -6.85 -2.16
CA GLU A 35 -6.99 -5.92 -2.53
C GLU A 35 -7.19 -4.81 -1.50
N GLU A 36 -7.13 -5.10 -0.20
CA GLU A 36 -7.17 -4.06 0.83
C GLU A 36 -5.99 -3.11 0.73
N ILE A 37 -4.77 -3.62 0.50
CA ILE A 37 -3.56 -2.82 0.26
C ILE A 37 -3.77 -1.91 -0.96
N ARG A 38 -4.32 -2.44 -2.06
CA ARG A 38 -4.66 -1.64 -3.25
C ARG A 38 -5.67 -0.55 -2.92
N LEU A 39 -6.67 -0.81 -2.08
CA LEU A 39 -7.64 0.18 -1.66
C LEU A 39 -7.00 1.33 -0.86
N LEU A 40 -5.97 1.06 -0.05
CA LEU A 40 -5.21 2.10 0.64
C LEU A 40 -4.51 3.04 -0.33
N LEU A 41 -3.99 2.53 -1.46
CA LEU A 41 -3.38 3.35 -2.51
C LEU A 41 -4.38 4.29 -3.21
N ASN A 42 -5.68 4.06 -3.08
CA ASN A 42 -6.70 5.00 -3.57
C ASN A 42 -6.84 6.25 -2.69
N PHE A 43 -6.19 6.28 -1.51
CA PHE A 43 -6.15 7.47 -0.67
C PHE A 43 -5.15 8.47 -1.23
N GLN A 44 -5.65 9.29 -2.14
CA GLN A 44 -4.91 10.36 -2.79
C GLN A 44 -5.71 11.66 -2.77
N LEU A 45 -4.99 12.77 -2.73
CA LEU A 45 -5.46 14.11 -3.00
C LEU A 45 -5.20 14.45 -4.48
N PRO A 46 -5.75 15.55 -5.01
CA PRO A 46 -5.55 15.93 -6.41
C PRO A 46 -4.07 16.04 -6.82
N ASP A 47 -3.19 16.31 -5.87
CA ASP A 47 -1.77 16.60 -6.08
C ASP A 47 -0.80 15.54 -5.54
N ARG A 48 -1.23 14.62 -4.67
CA ARG A 48 -0.36 13.57 -4.12
C ARG A 48 -1.08 12.38 -3.47
N PHE A 49 -0.36 11.27 -3.32
CA PHE A 49 -0.77 10.15 -2.45
C PHE A 49 -0.65 10.52 -0.97
N LEU A 50 -1.57 10.02 -0.14
CA LEU A 50 -1.54 10.21 1.32
C LEU A 50 -0.57 9.26 2.03
N ALA A 51 -0.20 8.14 1.40
CA ALA A 51 0.80 7.22 1.91
C ALA A 51 1.56 6.53 0.77
N THR A 52 2.84 6.25 1.02
CA THR A 52 3.64 5.32 0.24
C THR A 52 3.61 3.96 0.92
N ILE A 53 3.42 2.87 0.16
CA ILE A 53 3.45 1.51 0.69
C ILE A 53 4.72 0.80 0.22
N LEU A 54 5.45 0.22 1.17
CA LEU A 54 6.63 -0.61 0.93
C LEU A 54 6.31 -2.05 1.34
N LEU A 55 6.32 -2.97 0.38
CA LEU A 55 6.17 -4.40 0.62
C LEU A 55 7.56 -5.04 0.64
N LEU A 56 7.91 -5.66 1.77
CA LEU A 56 9.18 -6.36 1.96
C LEU A 56 8.91 -7.86 2.09
N GLY A 57 9.79 -8.69 1.55
CA GLY A 57 9.64 -10.14 1.65
C GLY A 57 10.57 -10.91 0.73
N GLN A 58 10.37 -12.22 0.69
CA GLN A 58 11.11 -13.14 -0.17
C GLN A 58 10.68 -13.00 -1.65
N PRO A 59 11.47 -13.53 -2.61
CA PRO A 59 11.24 -13.37 -4.05
C PRO A 59 9.82 -13.78 -4.52
N GLU A 60 9.18 -14.72 -3.83
CA GLU A 60 7.82 -15.22 -4.08
C GLU A 60 6.79 -14.08 -4.04
N LEU A 61 7.01 -13.06 -3.20
CA LEU A 61 6.16 -11.87 -3.10
C LEU A 61 5.97 -11.21 -4.46
N THR A 62 7.03 -11.16 -5.28
CA THR A 62 6.97 -10.55 -6.62
C THR A 62 5.96 -11.30 -7.51
N SER A 63 5.92 -12.62 -7.41
CA SER A 63 4.98 -13.46 -8.16
C SER A 63 3.55 -13.31 -7.65
N MET A 64 3.36 -13.24 -6.32
CA MET A 64 2.05 -13.02 -5.69
C MET A 64 1.45 -11.68 -6.09
N VAL A 65 2.25 -10.61 -6.02
CA VAL A 65 1.84 -9.27 -6.45
C VAL A 65 1.50 -9.23 -7.94
N LYS A 66 2.29 -9.88 -8.80
CA LYS A 66 2.00 -9.98 -10.24
C LYS A 66 0.70 -10.72 -10.55
N ALA A 67 0.31 -11.68 -9.71
CA ALA A 67 -0.97 -12.36 -9.83
C ALA A 67 -2.14 -11.40 -9.56
N SER A 68 -2.00 -10.48 -8.60
CA SER A 68 -2.93 -9.36 -8.40
C SER A 68 -2.68 -8.24 -9.41
N LYS A 69 -3.22 -8.40 -10.63
CA LYS A 69 -3.08 -7.41 -11.72
C LYS A 69 -3.42 -5.97 -11.30
N GLN A 70 -4.40 -5.80 -10.41
CA GLN A 70 -4.82 -4.47 -9.98
C GLN A 70 -3.82 -3.80 -9.04
N LEU A 71 -3.20 -4.58 -8.14
CA LEU A 71 -2.12 -4.08 -7.30
C LEU A 71 -0.83 -3.89 -8.10
N ASP A 72 -0.51 -4.83 -9.00
CA ASP A 72 0.68 -4.79 -9.86
C ASP A 72 0.78 -3.50 -10.69
N GLN A 73 -0.35 -3.01 -11.22
CA GLN A 73 -0.45 -1.74 -11.96
C GLN A 73 -0.17 -0.50 -11.11
N ARG A 74 -0.24 -0.61 -9.78
CA ARG A 74 0.00 0.51 -8.85
C ARG A 74 1.43 0.55 -8.35
N ILE A 75 2.25 -0.46 -8.66
CA ILE A 75 3.65 -0.50 -8.24
C ILE A 75 4.51 0.29 -9.21
N ALA A 76 5.04 1.41 -8.74
CA ALA A 76 5.90 2.29 -9.51
C ALA A 76 7.37 1.84 -9.53
N ILE A 77 7.83 1.14 -8.48
CA ILE A 77 9.24 0.77 -8.28
C ILE A 77 9.31 -0.68 -7.78
N ARG A 78 10.28 -1.45 -8.29
CA ARG A 78 10.56 -2.84 -7.92
C ARG A 78 12.05 -3.04 -7.70
#